data_AF-A0A510BBU1-F1
#
_entry.id   AF-A0A510BBU1-F1
#
_cell.length_a   1.000
_cell.length_b   1.000
_cell.length_c   1.000
_cell.angle_alpha   90.00
_cell.angle_beta   90.00
_cell.angle_gamma   90.00
#
_symmetry.space_group_name_H-M   'P 1'
#
loop_
_entity.id
_entity.type
_entity.pdbx_description
1 polymer ?
#
loop_
_entity_poly.entity_id
_entity_poly.type
_entity_poly.pdbx_seq_one_letter_code
_entity_poly.pdbx_strand_id
1 'polypeptide(L)'
;MSPTRWEITFEGITYQCIRCGYCCSCRNWRIYLPYFDYIKLRENYSEYIEDSEGSHFHKRLKIDKRGCALLTDNNLCKIQIERGYTYKPTMCKLFPFSFRVKWNGDLLLTIKHYCRGIRIGECNREIIKHAIECCEELYLDQLERIRIMGMETSTRCRLDEKEYITWEEREKFGRYIFSSSNLEELCRKYMEIVNLNVSKDIAYIKRNIEGSIVKGYNSYNYNYFINSGIKYASKKRKYKETSRIRFVEREIIRYLGELNKREIFRKLSFKEELYRLIIIGKKLSRYKNILEGEGIIDLELTINESSLIK
;
A
#
# COMPACT_ATOMS: atom_id res chain seq x y z
N MET A 1 15.28 -0.36 -27.16
CA MET A 1 14.84 -0.16 -25.77
C MET A 1 14.43 -1.52 -25.21
N SER A 2 14.85 -1.88 -24.01
CA SER A 2 14.37 -3.09 -23.33
C SER A 2 12.86 -3.00 -23.11
N PRO A 3 12.11 -4.12 -23.15
CA PRO A 3 10.68 -4.10 -22.87
C PRO A 3 10.43 -3.59 -21.45
N THR A 4 9.45 -2.68 -21.30
CA THR A 4 9.02 -2.14 -20.01
C THR A 4 8.60 -3.28 -19.08
N ARG A 5 9.21 -3.35 -17.90
CA ARG A 5 8.89 -4.41 -16.95
C ARG A 5 7.93 -3.89 -15.87
N TRP A 6 6.91 -4.70 -15.61
CA TRP A 6 6.06 -4.54 -14.43
C TRP A 6 6.65 -5.31 -13.24
N GLU A 7 6.87 -4.64 -12.12
CA GLU A 7 7.24 -5.24 -10.83
C GLU A 7 6.06 -5.13 -9.86
N ILE A 8 5.68 -6.26 -9.25
CA ILE A 8 4.58 -6.32 -8.27
C ILE A 8 5.14 -6.03 -6.89
N THR A 9 4.51 -5.12 -6.15
CA THR A 9 5.02 -4.66 -4.84
C THR A 9 4.34 -5.30 -3.64
N PHE A 10 3.24 -6.02 -3.82
CA PHE A 10 2.36 -6.51 -2.76
C PHE A 10 2.36 -8.04 -2.62
N GLU A 11 3.54 -8.63 -2.45
CA GLU A 11 3.68 -10.08 -2.26
C GLU A 11 3.01 -10.57 -0.97
N GLY A 12 2.30 -11.69 -1.02
CA GLY A 12 1.57 -12.23 0.13
C GLY A 12 0.28 -11.47 0.49
N ILE A 13 -0.14 -10.53 -0.36
CA ILE A 13 -1.39 -9.78 -0.23
C ILE A 13 -2.30 -10.05 -1.43
N THR A 14 -3.60 -10.20 -1.16
CA THR A 14 -4.66 -10.43 -2.16
C THR A 14 -5.80 -9.42 -1.99
N TYR A 15 -6.63 -9.31 -3.03
CA TYR A 15 -7.77 -8.41 -3.06
C TYR A 15 -9.05 -9.13 -3.45
N GLN A 16 -10.11 -8.89 -2.66
CA GLN A 16 -11.47 -9.26 -3.02
C GLN A 16 -12.42 -8.10 -2.71
N CYS A 17 -13.14 -7.62 -3.72
CA CYS A 17 -14.14 -6.58 -3.53
C CYS A 17 -15.27 -7.08 -2.61
N ILE A 18 -15.42 -6.44 -1.45
CA ILE A 18 -16.48 -6.73 -0.47
C ILE A 18 -17.73 -5.85 -0.65
N ARG A 19 -17.84 -5.12 -1.78
CA ARG A 19 -18.99 -4.28 -2.15
C ARG A 19 -19.37 -3.24 -1.08
N CYS A 20 -18.40 -2.69 -0.36
CA CYS A 20 -18.64 -1.74 0.73
C CYS A 20 -18.83 -0.28 0.30
N GLY A 21 -18.71 0.04 -1.00
CA GLY A 21 -18.84 1.40 -1.53
C GLY A 21 -17.70 2.36 -1.19
N TYR A 22 -16.69 1.94 -0.40
CA TYR A 22 -15.60 2.82 0.06
C TYR A 22 -14.87 3.52 -1.08
N CYS A 23 -14.65 2.82 -2.20
CA CYS A 23 -13.99 3.39 -3.35
C CYS A 23 -14.76 4.54 -4.00
N CYS A 24 -16.08 4.50 -3.90
CA CYS A 24 -16.93 5.57 -4.39
C CYS A 24 -17.16 6.65 -3.34
N SER A 25 -17.04 6.36 -2.05
CA SER A 25 -17.36 7.32 -0.99
C SER A 25 -16.23 8.29 -0.62
N CYS A 26 -15.04 8.13 -1.21
CA CYS A 26 -13.89 8.97 -0.90
C CYS A 26 -13.99 10.33 -1.62
N ARG A 27 -14.20 11.41 -0.86
CA ARG A 27 -14.31 12.79 -1.37
C ARG A 27 -13.03 13.32 -2.03
N ASN A 28 -11.88 12.78 -1.65
CA ASN A 28 -10.60 13.19 -2.21
C ASN A 28 -10.26 12.43 -3.50
N TRP A 29 -11.05 11.43 -3.88
CA TRP A 29 -10.79 10.66 -5.07
C TRP A 29 -11.25 11.43 -6.30
N ARG A 30 -10.31 11.77 -7.17
CA ARG A 30 -10.59 12.28 -8.50
C ARG A 30 -10.66 11.13 -9.49
N ILE A 31 -11.87 10.77 -9.94
CA ILE A 31 -12.07 9.69 -10.90
C ILE A 31 -11.99 10.29 -12.30
N TYR A 32 -10.77 10.33 -12.82
CA TYR A 32 -10.50 10.84 -14.16
C TYR A 32 -11.01 9.89 -15.23
N LEU A 33 -11.42 10.48 -16.36
CA LEU A 33 -11.94 9.76 -17.51
C LEU A 33 -10.95 9.91 -18.68
N PRO A 34 -10.30 8.83 -19.14
CA PRO A 34 -9.63 8.83 -20.43
C PRO A 34 -10.66 9.08 -21.55
N TYR A 35 -10.17 9.43 -22.74
CA TYR A 35 -11.03 9.81 -23.86
C TYR A 35 -12.12 8.77 -24.15
N PHE A 36 -11.76 7.48 -24.23
CA PHE A 36 -12.72 6.41 -24.50
C PHE A 36 -13.76 6.23 -23.39
N ASP A 37 -13.39 6.40 -22.12
CA ASP A 37 -14.36 6.37 -21.01
C ASP A 37 -15.32 7.56 -21.08
N TYR A 38 -14.82 8.75 -21.42
CA TYR A 38 -15.68 9.92 -21.62
C TYR A 38 -16.69 9.68 -22.74
N ILE A 39 -16.24 9.22 -23.92
CA ILE A 39 -17.13 8.92 -25.05
C ILE A 39 -18.17 7.86 -24.67
N LYS A 40 -17.75 6.81 -23.97
CA LYS A 40 -18.65 5.76 -23.48
C LYS A 40 -19.72 6.33 -22.54
N LEU A 41 -19.36 7.22 -21.62
CA LEU A 41 -20.26 7.69 -20.56
C LEU A 41 -21.12 8.91 -20.95
N ARG A 42 -20.68 9.74 -21.91
CA ARG A 42 -21.33 11.04 -22.20
C ARG A 42 -22.80 10.94 -22.59
N GLU A 43 -23.23 9.84 -23.21
CA GLU A 43 -24.61 9.70 -23.70
C GLU A 43 -25.62 9.55 -22.56
N ASN A 44 -25.26 8.79 -21.51
CA ASN A 44 -26.19 8.40 -20.44
C ASN A 44 -25.83 9.00 -19.07
N TYR A 45 -24.64 9.60 -18.94
CA TYR A 45 -24.10 10.06 -17.66
C TYR A 45 -23.43 11.43 -17.75
N SER A 46 -23.73 12.23 -18.79
CA SER A 46 -23.10 13.56 -18.98
C SER A 46 -23.32 14.49 -17.79
N GLU A 47 -24.47 14.40 -17.10
CA GLU A 47 -24.74 15.23 -15.93
C GLU A 47 -23.84 14.92 -14.73
N TYR A 48 -23.18 13.75 -14.72
CA TYR A 48 -22.22 13.33 -13.69
C TYR A 48 -20.76 13.57 -14.09
N ILE A 49 -20.51 14.21 -15.23
CA ILE A 49 -19.16 14.48 -15.73
C ILE A 49 -18.89 15.99 -15.61
N GLU A 50 -17.67 16.32 -15.21
CA GLU A 50 -17.19 17.71 -15.16
C GLU A 50 -15.81 17.83 -15.81
N ASP A 51 -15.47 19.06 -16.18
CA ASP A 51 -14.12 19.41 -16.62
C ASP A 51 -13.13 19.32 -15.46
N SER A 52 -11.89 18.93 -15.78
CA SER A 52 -10.80 18.87 -14.84
C SER A 52 -9.63 19.72 -15.33
N GLU A 53 -9.28 20.72 -14.53
CA GLU A 53 -8.09 21.54 -14.74
C GLU A 53 -6.87 20.93 -14.01
N GLY A 54 -5.68 21.14 -14.54
CA GLY A 54 -4.41 20.80 -13.87
C GLY A 54 -4.07 19.31 -13.80
N SER A 55 -4.66 18.47 -14.66
CA SER A 55 -4.31 17.04 -14.76
C SER A 55 -4.12 16.63 -16.22
N HIS A 56 -3.55 15.45 -16.43
CA HIS A 56 -3.44 14.87 -17.78
C HIS A 56 -4.78 14.44 -18.38
N PHE A 57 -5.86 14.50 -17.60
CA PHE A 57 -7.22 14.19 -18.00
C PHE A 57 -8.07 15.46 -17.99
N HIS A 58 -8.79 15.70 -19.08
CA HIS A 58 -9.66 16.87 -19.21
C HIS A 58 -11.05 16.66 -18.59
N LYS A 59 -11.46 15.41 -18.36
CA LYS A 59 -12.76 15.06 -17.82
C LYS A 59 -12.62 14.17 -16.59
N ARG A 60 -13.56 14.32 -15.66
CA ARG A 60 -13.68 13.45 -14.47
C ARG A 60 -15.13 13.28 -14.06
N LEU A 61 -15.41 12.26 -13.25
CA LEU A 61 -16.71 12.15 -12.58
C LEU A 61 -16.83 13.17 -11.45
N LYS A 62 -18.01 13.76 -11.32
CA LYS A 62 -18.37 14.68 -10.23
C LYS A 62 -18.29 14.01 -8.88
N ILE A 63 -17.84 14.79 -7.90
CA ILE A 63 -17.81 14.42 -6.48
C ILE A 63 -18.78 15.33 -5.72
N ASP A 64 -19.63 14.74 -4.88
CA ASP A 64 -20.55 15.42 -3.99
C ASP A 64 -20.18 15.21 -2.49
N LYS A 65 -21.09 15.54 -1.59
CA LYS A 65 -20.89 15.39 -0.14
C LYS A 65 -20.71 13.93 0.31
N ARG A 66 -21.12 12.94 -0.48
CA ARG A 66 -21.03 11.51 -0.19
C ARG A 66 -19.91 10.80 -0.95
N GLY A 67 -19.29 11.46 -1.92
CA GLY A 67 -18.22 10.92 -2.75
C GLY A 67 -18.57 11.05 -4.23
N CYS A 68 -18.33 10.01 -5.03
CA CYS A 68 -18.74 9.98 -6.43
C CYS A 68 -20.26 10.18 -6.55
N ALA A 69 -20.68 11.11 -7.41
CA ALA A 69 -22.09 11.44 -7.62
C ALA A 69 -22.93 10.26 -8.19
N LEU A 70 -22.28 9.20 -8.64
CA LEU A 70 -22.90 7.95 -9.09
C LEU A 70 -23.02 6.89 -7.98
N LEU A 71 -22.74 7.24 -6.73
CA LEU A 71 -22.93 6.38 -5.57
C LEU A 71 -24.40 6.44 -5.10
N THR A 72 -25.07 5.30 -5.08
CA THR A 72 -26.47 5.22 -4.64
C THR A 72 -26.61 5.23 -3.11
N ASP A 73 -27.84 5.40 -2.61
CA ASP A 73 -28.17 5.31 -1.18
C ASP A 73 -27.76 3.98 -0.54
N ASN A 74 -27.76 2.90 -1.33
CA ASN A 74 -27.34 1.57 -0.91
C ASN A 74 -25.83 1.33 -1.00
N ASN A 75 -25.01 2.38 -1.18
CA ASN A 75 -23.55 2.31 -1.36
C ASN A 75 -23.11 1.45 -2.55
N LEU A 76 -23.92 1.44 -3.61
CA LEU A 76 -23.63 0.74 -4.86
C LEU A 76 -23.35 1.75 -5.99
N CYS A 77 -22.55 1.35 -6.96
CA CYS A 77 -22.25 2.16 -8.13
C CYS A 77 -23.40 2.07 -9.14
N LYS A 78 -23.99 3.22 -9.51
CA LYS A 78 -25.10 3.31 -10.48
C LYS A 78 -24.74 2.66 -11.83
N ILE A 79 -23.56 2.97 -12.38
CA ILE A 79 -23.06 2.35 -13.63
C ILE A 79 -23.01 0.81 -13.53
N GLN A 80 -22.53 0.27 -12.40
CA GLN A 80 -22.46 -1.18 -12.22
C GLN A 80 -23.84 -1.83 -12.27
N ILE A 81 -24.82 -1.20 -11.62
CA ILE A 81 -26.18 -1.72 -11.52
C ILE A 81 -26.86 -1.70 -12.89
N GLU A 82 -26.75 -0.58 -13.60
CA GLU A 82 -27.50 -0.35 -14.84
C GLU A 82 -26.85 -0.98 -16.07
N ARG A 83 -25.51 -1.02 -16.12
CA ARG A 83 -24.75 -1.40 -17.33
C ARG A 83 -23.68 -2.46 -17.10
N GLY A 84 -23.45 -2.88 -15.85
CA GLY A 84 -22.49 -3.92 -15.51
C GLY A 84 -21.04 -3.43 -15.35
N TYR A 85 -20.13 -4.38 -15.08
CA TYR A 85 -18.72 -4.09 -14.76
C TYR A 85 -17.94 -3.49 -15.93
N THR A 86 -18.18 -4.00 -17.13
CA THR A 86 -17.46 -3.59 -18.34
C THR A 86 -17.68 -2.11 -18.68
N TYR A 87 -18.83 -1.55 -18.33
CA TYR A 87 -19.18 -0.15 -18.58
C TYR A 87 -18.54 0.83 -17.59
N LYS A 88 -18.00 0.35 -16.46
CA LYS A 88 -17.28 1.22 -15.52
C LYS A 88 -16.11 1.96 -16.17
N PRO A 89 -15.75 3.15 -15.68
CA PRO A 89 -14.49 3.78 -16.02
C PRO A 89 -13.31 2.87 -15.69
N THR A 90 -12.28 2.91 -16.51
CA THR A 90 -11.05 2.13 -16.36
C THR A 90 -10.34 2.46 -15.06
N MET A 91 -10.33 3.74 -14.63
CA MET A 91 -9.82 4.13 -13.30
C MET A 91 -10.62 3.49 -12.13
N CYS A 92 -11.92 3.26 -12.30
CA CYS A 92 -12.74 2.56 -11.30
C CYS A 92 -12.46 1.06 -11.26
N LYS A 93 -12.18 0.44 -12.42
CA LYS A 93 -11.79 -0.97 -12.53
C LYS A 93 -10.40 -1.23 -11.95
N LEU A 94 -9.50 -0.25 -12.09
CA LEU A 94 -8.14 -0.34 -11.58
C LEU A 94 -8.06 -0.42 -10.05
N PHE A 95 -9.01 0.15 -9.31
CA PHE A 95 -8.97 0.14 -7.85
C PHE A 95 -9.06 -1.27 -7.24
N PRO A 96 -8.24 -1.62 -6.22
CA PRO A 96 -7.40 -0.76 -5.37
C PRO A 96 -5.96 -0.62 -5.84
N PHE A 97 -5.68 -1.01 -7.08
CA PHE A 97 -4.33 -0.91 -7.62
C PHE A 97 -4.03 0.51 -8.11
N SER A 98 -2.74 0.75 -8.27
CA SER A 98 -2.17 1.91 -8.93
C SER A 98 -0.78 1.54 -9.41
N PHE A 99 -0.10 2.43 -10.11
CA PHE A 99 1.31 2.23 -10.40
C PHE A 99 2.16 3.46 -10.07
N ARG A 100 3.46 3.22 -9.98
CA ARG A 100 4.51 4.23 -9.89
C ARG A 100 5.60 3.93 -10.91
N VAL A 101 6.37 4.93 -11.29
CA VAL A 101 7.53 4.77 -12.16
C VAL A 101 8.78 4.60 -11.30
N LYS A 102 9.65 3.66 -11.64
CA LYS A 102 10.98 3.50 -11.02
C LYS A 102 11.97 4.49 -11.65
N TRP A 103 13.10 4.72 -10.96
CA TRP A 103 14.20 5.54 -11.46
C TRP A 103 14.70 5.08 -12.86
N ASN A 104 14.60 3.79 -13.19
CA ASN A 104 15.01 3.22 -14.47
C ASN A 104 13.88 3.15 -15.53
N GLY A 105 12.67 3.64 -15.21
CA GLY A 105 11.54 3.67 -16.14
C GLY A 105 10.68 2.41 -16.17
N ASP A 106 10.98 1.42 -15.34
CA ASP A 106 10.09 0.29 -15.08
C ASP A 106 8.86 0.73 -14.27
N LEU A 107 7.80 -0.07 -14.31
CA LEU A 107 6.53 0.24 -13.66
C LEU A 107 6.35 -0.63 -12.41
N LEU A 108 6.05 0.00 -11.28
CA LEU A 108 5.72 -0.66 -10.01
C LEU A 108 4.21 -0.73 -9.86
N LEU A 109 3.62 -1.92 -9.92
CA LEU A 109 2.22 -2.09 -9.54
C LEU A 109 2.11 -2.09 -8.02
N THR A 110 1.31 -1.18 -7.49
CA THR A 110 1.07 -0.98 -6.05
C THR A 110 -0.38 -1.23 -5.70
N ILE A 111 -0.63 -1.50 -4.42
CA ILE A 111 -1.96 -1.69 -3.87
C ILE A 111 -2.22 -0.66 -2.78
N LYS A 112 -3.45 -0.16 -2.73
CA LYS A 112 -3.89 0.82 -1.73
C LYS A 112 -4.42 0.08 -0.50
N HIS A 113 -3.60 -0.03 0.55
CA HIS A 113 -3.91 -0.82 1.75
C HIS A 113 -5.12 -0.30 2.55
N TYR A 114 -5.56 0.93 2.29
CA TYR A 114 -6.79 1.45 2.89
C TYR A 114 -8.07 0.80 2.34
N CYS A 115 -7.98 -0.04 1.29
CA CYS A 115 -9.12 -0.83 0.85
C CYS A 115 -9.41 -1.97 1.83
N ARG A 116 -10.63 -2.01 2.38
CA ARG A 116 -11.07 -3.10 3.28
C ARG A 116 -11.18 -4.48 2.61
N GLY A 117 -11.05 -4.54 1.28
CA GLY A 117 -11.02 -5.79 0.52
C GLY A 117 -9.64 -6.47 0.51
N ILE A 118 -8.61 -5.82 1.06
CA ILE A 118 -7.25 -6.37 1.16
C ILE A 118 -7.20 -7.46 2.24
N ARG A 119 -6.52 -8.57 1.92
CA ARG A 119 -6.36 -9.73 2.79
C ARG A 119 -4.96 -10.32 2.63
N ILE A 120 -4.53 -11.08 3.63
CA ILE A 120 -3.34 -11.92 3.53
C ILE A 120 -3.65 -13.07 2.56
N GLY A 121 -2.72 -13.35 1.65
CA GLY A 121 -2.81 -14.44 0.68
C GLY A 121 -2.18 -14.05 -0.66
N GLU A 122 -1.97 -15.02 -1.53
CA GLU A 122 -1.44 -14.72 -2.87
C GLU A 122 -2.50 -14.04 -3.75
N CYS A 123 -2.10 -12.97 -4.45
CA CYS A 123 -2.97 -12.34 -5.43
C CYS A 123 -3.02 -13.20 -6.71
N ASN A 124 -4.23 -13.38 -7.24
CA ASN A 124 -4.43 -14.13 -8.47
C ASN A 124 -3.75 -13.40 -9.66
N ARG A 125 -3.01 -14.15 -10.50
CA ARG A 125 -2.37 -13.65 -11.72
C ARG A 125 -3.33 -12.96 -12.68
N GLU A 126 -4.58 -13.43 -12.78
CA GLU A 126 -5.62 -12.78 -13.61
C GLU A 126 -5.98 -11.38 -13.08
N ILE A 127 -6.01 -11.20 -11.75
CA ILE A 127 -6.26 -9.89 -11.13
C ILE A 127 -5.09 -8.95 -11.42
N ILE A 128 -3.85 -9.44 -11.30
CA ILE A 128 -2.64 -8.67 -11.61
C ILE A 128 -2.64 -8.26 -13.09
N LYS A 129 -2.91 -9.20 -13.99
CA LYS A 129 -3.00 -8.94 -15.43
C LYS A 129 -4.07 -7.88 -15.73
N HIS A 130 -5.26 -8.02 -15.15
CA HIS A 130 -6.33 -7.06 -15.33
C HIS A 130 -5.96 -5.65 -14.82
N ALA A 131 -5.26 -5.56 -13.69
CA ALA A 131 -4.79 -4.28 -13.16
C ALA A 131 -3.74 -3.63 -14.07
N ILE A 132 -2.83 -4.41 -14.66
CA ILE A 132 -1.85 -3.93 -15.64
C ILE A 132 -2.56 -3.42 -16.90
N GLU A 133 -3.49 -4.20 -17.47
CA GLU A 133 -4.29 -3.80 -18.63
C GLU A 133 -5.05 -2.50 -18.35
N CYS A 134 -5.64 -2.35 -17.16
CA CYS A 134 -6.31 -1.10 -16.77
C CYS A 134 -5.33 0.08 -16.66
N CYS A 135 -4.10 -0.14 -16.18
CA CYS A 135 -3.09 0.93 -16.16
C CYS A 135 -2.70 1.36 -17.58
N GLU A 136 -2.45 0.39 -18.45
CA GLU A 136 -2.04 0.64 -19.84
C GLU A 136 -3.16 1.33 -20.63
N GLU A 137 -4.42 0.90 -20.46
CA GLU A 137 -5.58 1.53 -21.08
C GLU A 137 -5.83 2.94 -20.53
N LEU A 138 -5.75 3.13 -19.21
CA LEU A 138 -6.01 4.42 -18.56
C LEU A 138 -5.02 5.51 -19.02
N TYR A 139 -3.78 5.13 -19.31
CA TYR A 139 -2.71 6.04 -19.68
C TYR A 139 -2.16 5.79 -21.08
N LEU A 140 -2.91 5.17 -21.98
CA LEU A 140 -2.44 4.69 -23.29
C LEU A 140 -1.54 5.70 -24.03
N ASP A 141 -2.02 6.94 -24.20
CA ASP A 141 -1.33 7.98 -24.98
C ASP A 141 -0.23 8.71 -24.18
N GLN A 142 -0.13 8.43 -22.87
CA GLN A 142 0.67 9.19 -21.93
C GLN A 142 1.67 8.34 -21.16
N LEU A 143 1.55 7.02 -21.21
CA LEU A 143 2.31 6.11 -20.39
C LEU A 143 3.81 6.29 -20.64
N GLU A 144 4.22 6.43 -21.89
CA GLU A 144 5.64 6.67 -22.22
C GLU A 144 6.13 8.02 -21.70
N ARG A 145 5.33 9.08 -21.80
CA ARG A 145 5.67 10.38 -21.24
C ARG A 145 5.79 10.31 -19.72
N ILE A 146 4.85 9.63 -19.05
CA ILE A 146 4.86 9.42 -17.60
C ILE A 146 6.12 8.66 -17.18
N ARG A 147 6.51 7.63 -17.95
CA ARG A 147 7.75 6.88 -17.73
C ARG A 147 8.97 7.77 -17.81
N ILE A 148 9.14 8.50 -18.92
CA ILE A 148 10.30 9.39 -19.12
C ILE A 148 10.36 10.46 -18.03
N MET A 149 9.21 11.03 -17.64
CA MET A 149 9.14 12.05 -16.59
C MET A 149 9.48 11.51 -15.18
N GLY A 150 9.18 10.23 -14.91
CA GLY A 150 9.48 9.59 -13.62
C GLY A 150 10.85 8.93 -13.55
N MET A 151 11.59 8.86 -14.66
CA MET A 151 12.95 8.34 -14.70
C MET A 151 13.92 9.33 -14.07
N GLU A 152 14.85 8.82 -13.26
CA GLU A 152 15.90 9.66 -12.70
C GLU A 152 17.01 9.84 -13.74
N THR A 153 17.42 11.09 -13.97
CA THR A 153 18.48 11.40 -14.94
C THR A 153 19.88 11.19 -14.35
N SER A 154 20.00 11.25 -13.01
CA SER A 154 21.22 10.90 -12.29
C SER A 154 21.34 9.38 -12.13
N THR A 155 22.53 8.84 -12.40
CA THR A 155 22.86 7.43 -12.14
C THR A 155 23.10 7.14 -10.65
N ARG A 156 23.23 8.19 -9.81
CA ARG A 156 23.56 8.09 -8.39
C ARG A 156 22.54 8.76 -7.49
N CYS A 157 22.45 8.25 -6.27
CA CYS A 157 21.65 8.78 -5.17
C CYS A 157 22.48 8.85 -3.88
N ARG A 158 21.99 9.57 -2.87
CA ARG A 158 22.69 9.71 -1.58
C ARG A 158 22.49 8.46 -0.73
N LEU A 159 23.58 7.87 -0.27
CA LEU A 159 23.54 6.89 0.82
C LEU A 159 23.27 7.60 2.14
N ASP A 160 24.06 8.64 2.41
CA ASP A 160 23.94 9.51 3.58
C ASP A 160 24.36 10.96 3.24
N GLU A 161 24.81 11.72 4.24
CA GLU A 161 25.24 13.10 4.01
C GLU A 161 26.50 13.23 3.15
N LYS A 162 27.41 12.25 3.23
CA LYS A 162 28.78 12.28 2.70
C LYS A 162 28.99 11.30 1.55
N GLU A 163 28.19 10.23 1.47
CA GLU A 163 28.39 9.14 0.53
C GLU A 163 27.25 9.03 -0.49
N TYR A 164 27.61 8.63 -1.72
CA TYR A 164 26.71 8.40 -2.85
C TYR A 164 26.86 6.99 -3.38
N ILE A 165 25.75 6.37 -3.75
CA ILE A 165 25.70 5.03 -4.37
C ILE A 165 24.90 5.08 -5.66
N THR A 166 25.04 4.06 -6.51
CA THR A 166 24.18 3.89 -7.68
C THR A 166 22.75 3.53 -7.27
N TRP A 167 21.79 3.79 -8.15
CA TRP A 167 20.41 3.36 -7.89
C TRP A 167 20.28 1.83 -7.84
N GLU A 168 21.07 1.11 -8.63
CA GLU A 168 21.13 -0.34 -8.63
C GLU A 168 21.64 -0.90 -7.29
N GLU A 169 22.70 -0.31 -6.72
CA GLU A 169 23.17 -0.67 -5.38
C GLU A 169 22.10 -0.41 -4.33
N ARG A 170 21.44 0.75 -4.39
CA ARG A 170 20.35 1.09 -3.46
C ARG A 170 19.23 0.04 -3.51
N GLU A 171 18.83 -0.39 -4.70
CA GLU A 171 17.82 -1.45 -4.84
C GLU A 171 18.28 -2.80 -4.30
N LYS A 172 19.55 -3.18 -4.54
CA LYS A 172 20.13 -4.41 -3.99
C LYS A 172 20.14 -4.37 -2.46
N PHE A 173 20.54 -3.24 -1.87
CA PHE A 173 20.53 -3.05 -0.42
C PHE A 173 19.10 -3.11 0.15
N GLY A 174 18.14 -2.44 -0.48
CA GLY A 174 16.74 -2.53 -0.07
C GLY A 174 16.22 -3.98 -0.07
N ARG A 175 16.44 -4.73 -1.16
CA ARG A 175 16.06 -6.16 -1.24
C ARG A 175 16.76 -7.01 -0.17
N TYR A 176 18.04 -6.77 0.07
CA TYR A 176 18.79 -7.49 1.10
C TYR A 176 18.23 -7.21 2.51
N ILE A 177 17.98 -5.95 2.83
CA ILE A 177 17.46 -5.52 4.13
C ILE A 177 16.06 -6.09 4.37
N PHE A 178 15.13 -5.92 3.43
CA PHE A 178 13.73 -6.30 3.61
C PHE A 178 13.42 -7.78 3.31
N SER A 179 14.42 -8.57 2.90
CA SER A 179 14.33 -10.04 2.93
C SER A 179 14.56 -10.65 4.32
N SER A 180 14.68 -9.81 5.36
CA SER A 180 14.86 -10.26 6.75
C SER A 180 13.69 -11.10 7.25
N SER A 181 14.02 -12.20 7.93
CA SER A 181 13.04 -13.15 8.46
C SER A 181 12.35 -12.68 9.76
N ASN A 182 12.98 -11.75 10.48
CA ASN A 182 12.53 -11.19 11.76
C ASN A 182 13.18 -9.82 12.02
N LEU A 183 12.75 -9.16 13.10
CA LEU A 183 13.18 -7.80 13.43
C LEU A 183 14.64 -7.72 13.93
N GLU A 184 15.19 -8.76 14.55
CA GLU A 184 16.61 -8.82 14.90
C GLU A 184 17.48 -8.78 13.64
N GLU A 185 17.14 -9.61 12.65
CA GLU A 185 17.86 -9.66 11.39
C GLU A 185 17.76 -8.33 10.64
N LEU A 186 16.58 -7.70 10.64
CA LEU A 186 16.38 -6.36 10.08
C LEU A 186 17.34 -5.35 10.74
N CYS A 187 17.39 -5.33 12.07
CA CYS A 187 18.28 -4.45 12.84
C CYS A 187 19.76 -4.66 12.47
N ARG A 188 20.19 -5.92 12.35
CA ARG A 188 21.56 -6.28 11.97
C ARG A 188 21.89 -5.75 10.58
N LYS A 189 21.01 -5.95 9.60
CA LYS A 189 21.23 -5.47 8.22
C LYS A 189 21.22 -3.95 8.10
N TYR A 190 20.41 -3.25 8.91
CA TYR A 190 20.47 -1.78 9.01
C TYR A 190 21.85 -1.29 9.48
N MET A 191 22.40 -1.93 10.52
CA MET A 191 23.75 -1.62 11.01
C MET A 191 24.83 -1.95 9.97
N GLU A 192 24.72 -3.10 9.32
CA GLU A 192 25.68 -3.58 8.31
C GLU A 192 25.79 -2.64 7.11
N ILE A 193 24.67 -2.17 6.57
CA ILE A 193 24.64 -1.42 5.29
C ILE A 193 24.83 0.09 5.48
N VAL A 194 24.22 0.70 6.49
CA VAL A 194 24.20 2.17 6.65
C VAL A 194 24.69 2.64 8.02
N ASN A 195 25.22 1.73 8.85
CA ASN A 195 25.64 2.02 10.23
C ASN A 195 24.54 2.78 11.01
N LEU A 196 23.30 2.28 10.92
CA LEU A 196 22.13 2.89 11.57
C LEU A 196 21.63 2.01 12.72
N ASN A 197 21.82 2.50 13.95
CA ASN A 197 21.43 1.76 15.16
C ASN A 197 19.95 1.98 15.51
N VAL A 198 19.11 1.03 15.10
CA VAL A 198 17.67 1.01 15.39
C VAL A 198 17.27 0.08 16.54
N SER A 199 18.23 -0.37 17.35
CA SER A 199 17.98 -1.39 18.38
C SER A 199 16.89 -0.97 19.39
N LYS A 200 16.87 0.31 19.78
CA LYS A 200 15.85 0.86 20.68
C LYS A 200 14.45 0.85 20.05
N ASP A 201 14.36 1.15 18.76
CA ASP A 201 13.11 1.16 18.00
C ASP A 201 12.57 -0.25 17.78
N ILE A 202 13.46 -1.21 17.48
CA ILE A 202 13.13 -2.62 17.36
C ILE A 202 12.63 -3.19 18.69
N ALA A 203 13.31 -2.88 19.80
CA ALA A 203 12.86 -3.29 21.13
C ALA A 203 11.50 -2.66 21.50
N TYR A 204 11.22 -1.44 21.04
CA TYR A 204 9.91 -0.81 21.20
C TYR A 204 8.82 -1.54 20.40
N ILE A 205 9.09 -1.85 19.13
CA ILE A 205 8.15 -2.59 18.26
C ILE A 205 7.79 -3.93 18.91
N LYS A 206 8.79 -4.70 19.34
CA LYS A 206 8.55 -6.02 19.98
C LYS A 206 7.69 -5.94 21.23
N ARG A 207 8.01 -5.02 22.14
CA ARG A 207 7.21 -4.82 23.36
C ARG A 207 5.75 -4.48 23.05
N ASN A 208 5.49 -3.71 22.00
CA ASN A 208 4.11 -3.41 21.58
C ASN A 208 3.40 -4.63 21.00
N ILE A 209 4.08 -5.42 20.17
CA ILE A 209 3.54 -6.66 19.59
C ILE A 209 3.17 -7.63 20.72
N GLU A 210 4.12 -7.88 21.63
CA GLU A 210 3.93 -8.73 22.80
C GLU A 210 2.78 -8.22 23.69
N GLY A 211 2.80 -6.93 24.03
CA GLY A 211 1.76 -6.31 24.85
C GLY A 211 0.36 -6.38 24.24
N SER A 212 0.24 -6.17 22.93
CA SER A 212 -1.04 -6.23 22.21
C SER A 212 -1.60 -7.65 22.14
N ILE A 213 -0.73 -8.64 22.00
CA ILE A 213 -1.11 -10.06 22.01
C ILE A 213 -1.53 -10.46 23.43
N VAL A 214 -0.76 -10.11 24.47
CA VAL A 214 -1.07 -10.46 25.87
C VAL A 214 -2.37 -9.81 26.36
N LYS A 215 -2.57 -8.51 26.11
CA LYS A 215 -3.79 -7.78 26.53
C LYS A 215 -5.06 -8.29 25.85
N GLY A 216 -4.95 -8.71 24.58
CA GLY A 216 -6.07 -9.28 23.83
C GLY A 216 -6.63 -10.58 24.41
N TYR A 217 -5.90 -11.27 25.30
CA TYR A 217 -6.36 -12.50 25.96
C TYR A 217 -6.94 -12.28 27.36
N ASN A 218 -6.49 -11.25 28.10
CA ASN A 218 -7.05 -10.97 29.44
C ASN A 218 -8.52 -10.55 29.39
N SER A 219 -9.01 -9.96 28.28
CA SER A 219 -10.42 -9.60 28.12
C SER A 219 -11.34 -10.81 27.83
N TYR A 220 -10.83 -11.88 27.22
CA TYR A 220 -11.63 -13.09 26.92
C TYR A 220 -11.62 -14.11 28.07
N ASN A 221 -10.61 -14.07 28.94
CA ASN A 221 -10.46 -15.03 30.02
C ASN A 221 -11.19 -14.63 31.31
N TYR A 222 -11.50 -13.35 31.55
CA TYR A 222 -12.27 -12.99 32.75
C TYR A 222 -13.69 -13.58 32.72
N ASN A 223 -14.28 -13.73 31.52
CA ASN A 223 -15.62 -14.32 31.37
C ASN A 223 -15.65 -15.86 31.32
N TYR A 224 -14.52 -16.54 31.06
CA TYR A 224 -14.50 -18.01 30.96
C TYR A 224 -13.93 -18.70 32.22
N PHE A 225 -13.08 -18.01 32.99
CA PHE A 225 -12.46 -18.57 34.20
C PHE A 225 -13.38 -18.61 35.42
N ILE A 226 -14.45 -17.80 35.47
CA ILE A 226 -15.44 -17.90 36.54
C ILE A 226 -16.30 -19.18 36.40
N ASN A 227 -16.46 -19.73 35.18
CA ASN A 227 -17.49 -20.74 34.91
C ASN A 227 -17.02 -22.18 34.64
N SER A 228 -15.72 -22.50 34.58
CA SER A 228 -15.32 -23.82 34.02
C SER A 228 -14.27 -24.64 34.76
N GLY A 229 -13.63 -24.17 35.83
CA GLY A 229 -12.85 -25.03 36.75
C GLY A 229 -11.70 -25.88 36.18
N ILE A 230 -11.32 -25.75 34.91
CA ILE A 230 -10.34 -26.64 34.24
C ILE A 230 -8.97 -25.97 34.14
N LYS A 231 -7.95 -26.58 34.77
CA LYS A 231 -6.54 -26.19 34.66
C LYS A 231 -5.77 -27.14 33.73
N TYR A 232 -5.78 -26.92 32.41
CA TYR A 232 -4.75 -27.46 31.50
C TYR A 232 -4.70 -26.68 30.16
N ALA A 233 -3.64 -25.89 29.91
CA ALA A 233 -3.25 -25.38 28.57
C ALA A 233 -1.93 -24.56 28.52
N SER A 234 -0.77 -25.06 28.98
CA SER A 234 0.48 -24.24 28.97
C SER A 234 1.31 -24.34 27.67
N LYS A 235 1.55 -25.55 27.13
CA LYS A 235 2.45 -25.75 25.96
C LYS A 235 1.84 -25.30 24.61
N LYS A 236 0.58 -25.67 24.33
CA LYS A 236 -0.13 -25.27 23.10
C LYS A 236 -0.34 -23.75 23.02
N ARG A 237 -0.41 -23.09 24.19
CA ARG A 237 -0.56 -21.64 24.36
C ARG A 237 0.71 -20.87 23.98
N LYS A 238 1.87 -21.27 24.52
CA LYS A 238 3.16 -20.65 24.21
C LYS A 238 3.50 -20.72 22.70
N TYR A 239 3.22 -21.85 22.05
CA TYR A 239 3.45 -22.01 20.62
C TYR A 239 2.59 -21.06 19.75
N LYS A 240 1.30 -20.92 20.08
CA LYS A 240 0.37 -20.02 19.36
C LYS A 240 0.75 -18.55 19.52
N GLU A 241 1.22 -18.16 20.71
CA GLU A 241 1.73 -16.81 20.97
C GLU A 241 3.00 -16.51 20.16
N THR A 242 3.99 -17.41 20.19
CA THR A 242 5.23 -17.26 19.40
C THR A 242 4.96 -17.23 17.90
N SER A 243 4.04 -18.06 17.39
CA SER A 243 3.63 -18.06 15.98
C SER A 243 3.01 -16.73 15.57
N ARG A 244 2.15 -16.15 16.42
CA ARG A 244 1.50 -14.86 16.14
C ARG A 244 2.48 -13.68 16.19
N ILE A 245 3.43 -13.69 17.13
CA ILE A 245 4.49 -12.66 17.19
C ILE A 245 5.30 -12.67 15.89
N ARG A 246 5.83 -13.85 15.49
CA ARG A 246 6.58 -14.01 14.25
C ARG A 246 5.79 -13.60 13.02
N PHE A 247 4.48 -13.88 13.01
CA PHE A 247 3.61 -13.44 11.95
C PHE A 247 3.57 -11.91 11.85
N VAL A 248 3.30 -11.22 12.96
CA VAL A 248 3.23 -9.74 12.98
C VAL A 248 4.57 -9.10 12.60
N GLU A 249 5.70 -9.65 13.07
CA GLU A 249 7.03 -9.17 12.68
C GLU A 249 7.24 -9.25 11.17
N ARG A 250 6.90 -10.38 10.55
CA ARG A 250 7.02 -10.56 9.10
C ARG A 250 6.11 -9.62 8.32
N GLU A 251 4.89 -9.38 8.78
CA GLU A 251 3.99 -8.43 8.11
C GLU A 251 4.52 -6.99 8.18
N ILE A 252 5.08 -6.58 9.33
CA ILE A 252 5.73 -5.27 9.44
C ILE A 252 6.90 -5.18 8.44
N ILE A 253 7.79 -6.18 8.40
CA ILE A 253 8.95 -6.17 7.50
C ILE A 253 8.49 -6.15 6.04
N ARG A 254 7.49 -6.97 5.67
CA ARG A 254 6.88 -6.96 4.34
C ARG A 254 6.44 -5.55 3.97
N TYR A 255 5.59 -4.94 4.79
CA TYR A 255 5.03 -3.62 4.51
C TYR A 255 6.11 -2.54 4.39
N LEU A 256 7.13 -2.54 5.26
CA LEU A 256 8.27 -1.62 5.13
C LEU A 256 9.05 -1.83 3.82
N GLY A 257 9.20 -3.08 3.38
CA GLY A 257 9.77 -3.42 2.07
C GLY A 257 8.93 -2.89 0.91
N GLU A 258 7.59 -2.94 1.00
CA GLU A 258 6.72 -2.33 -0.02
C GLU A 258 6.88 -0.80 -0.06
N LEU A 259 6.98 -0.16 1.12
CA LEU A 259 7.18 1.28 1.23
C LEU A 259 8.54 1.72 0.67
N ASN A 260 9.62 0.97 0.89
CA ASN A 260 10.95 1.24 0.32
C ASN A 260 10.96 1.29 -1.22
N LYS A 261 10.01 0.62 -1.87
CA LYS A 261 9.85 0.69 -3.33
C LYS A 261 9.18 1.99 -3.79
N ARG A 262 8.49 2.72 -2.92
CA ARG A 262 7.71 3.91 -3.28
C ARG A 262 8.60 5.14 -3.44
N GLU A 263 8.34 5.90 -4.51
CA GLU A 263 9.10 7.11 -4.89
C GLU A 263 9.16 8.19 -3.81
N ILE A 264 8.10 8.34 -3.02
CA ILE A 264 8.01 9.31 -1.92
C ILE A 264 9.21 9.23 -0.95
N PHE A 265 9.75 8.04 -0.70
CA PHE A 265 10.93 7.87 0.16
C PHE A 265 12.26 7.99 -0.59
N ARG A 266 12.25 7.93 -1.92
CA ARG A 266 13.46 8.03 -2.76
C ARG A 266 14.04 9.43 -2.85
N LYS A 267 13.28 10.45 -2.41
CA LYS A 267 13.75 11.84 -2.29
C LYS A 267 14.67 12.07 -1.09
N LEU A 268 14.76 11.09 -0.18
CA LEU A 268 15.64 11.11 0.99
C LEU A 268 16.97 10.42 0.66
N SER A 269 17.98 10.64 1.49
CA SER A 269 19.13 9.73 1.49
C SER A 269 18.67 8.34 1.93
N PHE A 270 19.33 7.28 1.44
CA PHE A 270 18.94 5.91 1.76
C PHE A 270 18.93 5.65 3.27
N LYS A 271 19.90 6.19 4.01
CA LYS A 271 19.94 6.11 5.48
C LYS A 271 18.73 6.78 6.15
N GLU A 272 18.36 7.98 5.70
CA GLU A 272 17.22 8.71 6.26
C GLU A 272 15.89 8.00 5.95
N GLU A 273 15.74 7.49 4.73
CA GLU A 273 14.61 6.63 4.38
C GLU A 273 14.48 5.43 5.30
N LEU A 274 15.57 4.67 5.51
CA LEU A 274 15.54 3.48 6.36
C LEU A 274 15.12 3.84 7.78
N TYR A 275 15.60 4.99 8.29
CA TYR A 275 15.17 5.52 9.58
C TYR A 275 13.67 5.86 9.60
N ARG A 276 13.15 6.57 8.60
CA ARG A 276 11.73 6.89 8.49
C ARG A 276 10.86 5.62 8.40
N LEU A 277 11.31 4.61 7.67
CA LEU A 277 10.63 3.32 7.58
C LEU A 277 10.56 2.62 8.95
N ILE A 278 11.62 2.65 9.76
CA ILE A 278 11.51 2.05 11.11
C ILE A 278 10.55 2.82 12.02
N ILE A 279 10.48 4.16 11.89
CA ILE A 279 9.49 4.97 12.60
C ILE A 279 8.06 4.60 12.20
N ILE A 280 7.82 4.34 10.90
CA ILE A 280 6.55 3.79 10.42
C ILE A 280 6.29 2.41 11.04
N GLY A 281 7.30 1.54 11.12
CA GLY A 281 7.20 0.26 11.80
C GLY A 281 6.78 0.38 13.28
N LYS A 282 7.32 1.37 14.01
CA LYS A 282 6.89 1.68 15.39
C LYS A 282 5.43 2.09 15.45
N LYS A 283 4.99 2.93 14.51
CA LYS A 283 3.58 3.35 14.43
C LYS A 283 2.68 2.15 14.13
N LEU A 284 3.06 1.32 13.17
CA LEU A 284 2.33 0.12 12.77
C LEU A 284 2.18 -0.89 13.92
N SER A 285 3.23 -1.05 14.74
CA SER A 285 3.24 -1.96 15.89
C SER A 285 2.16 -1.68 16.95
N ARG A 286 1.54 -0.50 16.92
CA ARG A 286 0.47 -0.11 17.87
C ARG A 286 -0.90 -0.63 17.46
N TYR A 287 -1.07 -1.08 16.22
CA TYR A 287 -2.34 -1.56 15.72
C TYR A 287 -2.54 -3.04 16.06
N LYS A 288 -3.71 -3.36 16.61
CA LYS A 288 -4.10 -4.75 16.89
C LYS A 288 -4.28 -5.56 15.61
N ASN A 289 -4.78 -4.91 14.55
CA ASN A 289 -4.88 -5.45 13.21
C ASN A 289 -3.87 -4.72 12.32
N ILE A 290 -2.84 -5.44 11.87
CA ILE A 290 -1.74 -4.86 11.10
C ILE A 290 -2.23 -4.30 9.76
N LEU A 291 -3.07 -5.02 9.02
CA LEU A 291 -3.60 -4.55 7.73
C LEU A 291 -4.43 -3.26 7.86
N GLU A 292 -5.17 -3.11 8.96
CA GLU A 292 -5.88 -1.86 9.25
C GLU A 292 -4.90 -0.71 9.50
N GLY A 293 -3.83 -0.99 10.25
CA GLY A 293 -2.73 -0.04 10.46
C GLY A 293 -2.04 0.37 9.15
N GLU A 294 -1.76 -0.59 8.26
CA GLU A 294 -1.22 -0.33 6.92
C GLU A 294 -2.14 0.59 6.11
N GLY A 295 -3.45 0.34 6.16
CA GLY A 295 -4.42 1.20 5.51
C GLY A 295 -4.44 2.64 6.04
N ILE A 296 -4.33 2.82 7.35
CA ILE A 296 -4.25 4.16 7.96
C ILE A 296 -2.96 4.87 7.54
N ILE A 297 -1.81 4.17 7.58
CA ILE A 297 -0.52 4.73 7.17
C ILE A 297 -0.53 5.10 5.68
N ASP A 298 -1.06 4.22 4.81
CA ASP A 298 -1.19 4.51 3.37
C ASP A 298 -2.08 5.74 3.12
N LEU A 299 -3.16 5.88 3.87
CA LEU A 299 -4.04 7.04 3.75
C LEU A 299 -3.34 8.33 4.18
N GLU A 300 -2.59 8.29 5.29
CA GLU A 300 -1.80 9.43 5.76
C GLU A 300 -0.71 9.82 4.75
N LEU A 301 0.00 8.85 4.19
CA LEU A 301 1.01 9.10 3.14
C LEU A 301 0.39 9.68 1.87
N THR A 302 -0.87 9.35 1.58
CA THR A 302 -1.60 9.87 0.42
C THR A 302 -2.10 11.29 0.63
N ILE A 303 -2.57 11.62 1.84
CA ILE A 303 -3.15 12.95 2.15
C ILE A 303 -2.06 13.95 2.50
N ASN A 304 -1.04 13.52 3.24
CA ASN A 304 -0.01 14.37 3.80
C ASN A 304 1.36 13.96 3.27
N GLU A 305 1.57 14.02 1.96
CA GLU A 305 2.87 13.72 1.32
C GLU A 305 4.05 14.48 1.98
N SER A 306 3.81 15.53 2.78
CA SER A 306 4.82 16.31 3.48
C SER A 306 4.93 16.09 5.00
N SER A 307 3.93 15.54 5.72
CA SER A 307 3.94 15.56 7.20
C SER A 307 4.72 14.41 7.85
N LEU A 308 4.99 13.33 7.11
CA LEU A 308 5.79 12.19 7.57
C LEU A 308 7.25 12.24 7.06
N ILE A 309 7.51 13.11 6.06
CA ILE A 309 8.83 13.31 5.45
C ILE A 309 9.60 14.48 6.10
N LYS A 310 8.89 15.48 6.62
CA LYS A 310 9.49 16.52 7.49
C LYS A 310 9.84 15.92 8.84
#